data_AF-A0A6L4AP79-F1
#
_entry.id   AF-A0A6L4AP79-F1
#
_cell.length_a   1.000
_cell.length_b   1.000
_cell.length_c   1.000
_cell.angle_alpha   90.00
_cell.angle_beta   90.00
_cell.angle_gamma   90.00
#
_symmetry.space_group_name_H-M   'P 1'
#
loop_
_entity.id
_entity.type
_entity.pdbx_description
1 polymer ?
#
loop_
_entity_poly.entity_id
_entity_poly.type
_entity_poly.pdbx_seq_one_letter_code
_entity_poly.pdbx_strand_id
1 'polypeptide(L)'
;MMIAFGISSLFFAILGVFIPFFGIFISGLSGFLSWMSAGKATPLGAAAVIINLVNLFFLSPGYLVVTSIDAHMRTAEQSKLVMIWMFVLFIQISAIGVFLINFALSHIDFKRIFTSTTGKQKKKEFSNRLEQQNLEEDKRAQPDYIYNQEHTAETGKVTPLSKALIYRIHEGRKQDSKFWQSEYEHKWRDLSDIPFDGSRPHANSLNLNRRLLKAYSLVITSILVVFVVVYLRPDLFPFLTYSSVYSAISKTFPEKYLDFLQKRQQEAKLSISKVEIDRSSKPIIPKSQIQNQQHYSTKKQTYKNKVVSDYWYIIELKNGEIILSQDAVITSEYVSIMIRNGEERRIAKEDLKSFKRKKI
;
A
#
# COMPACT_ATOMS: atom_id res chain seq x y z
N MET A 1 -28.25 -2.85 4.84
CA MET A 1 -27.49 -3.32 3.66
C MET A 1 -25.99 -3.02 3.72
N MET A 2 -25.53 -1.81 4.08
CA MET A 2 -24.09 -1.48 4.08
C MET A 2 -23.18 -2.39 4.92
N ILE A 3 -23.68 -2.93 6.04
CA ILE A 3 -22.93 -3.89 6.88
C ILE A 3 -22.69 -5.22 6.16
N ALA A 4 -23.65 -5.70 5.36
CA ALA A 4 -23.51 -6.94 4.61
C ALA A 4 -22.38 -6.83 3.58
N PHE A 5 -22.24 -5.70 2.88
CA PHE A 5 -21.14 -5.49 1.94
C PHE A 5 -19.77 -5.51 2.62
N GLY A 6 -19.65 -4.95 3.83
CA GLY A 6 -18.41 -4.98 4.60
C GLY A 6 -18.03 -6.39 5.06
N ILE A 7 -19.01 -7.19 5.48
CA ILE A 7 -18.80 -8.59 5.87
C ILE A 7 -18.43 -9.43 4.64
N SER A 8 -19.17 -9.30 3.53
CA SER A 8 -18.88 -10.03 2.29
C SER A 8 -17.50 -9.66 1.74
N SER A 9 -17.15 -8.39 1.77
CA SER A 9 -15.83 -7.87 1.41
C SER A 9 -14.71 -8.57 2.20
N LEU A 10 -14.87 -8.65 3.53
CA LEU A 10 -13.93 -9.31 4.43
C LEU A 10 -13.83 -10.82 4.14
N PHE A 11 -14.97 -11.47 3.95
CA PHE A 11 -15.02 -12.90 3.64
C PHE A 11 -14.30 -13.23 2.32
N PHE A 12 -14.54 -12.45 1.27
CA PHE A 12 -13.83 -12.60 0.00
C PHE A 12 -12.33 -12.31 0.14
N ALA A 13 -11.93 -11.30 0.92
CA ALA A 13 -10.51 -11.05 1.17
C ALA A 13 -9.82 -12.27 1.81
N ILE A 14 -10.47 -12.91 2.80
CA ILE A 14 -9.98 -14.12 3.45
C ILE A 14 -9.94 -15.30 2.47
N LEU A 15 -10.99 -15.53 1.69
CA LEU A 15 -10.99 -16.60 0.67
C LEU A 15 -9.90 -16.39 -0.39
N GLY A 16 -9.61 -15.14 -0.75
CA GLY A 16 -8.55 -14.79 -1.68
C GLY A 16 -7.16 -15.22 -1.21
N VAL A 17 -6.95 -15.39 0.10
CA VAL A 17 -5.69 -15.93 0.67
C VAL A 17 -5.50 -17.40 0.32
N PHE A 18 -6.58 -18.18 0.37
CA PHE A 18 -6.51 -19.64 0.21
C PHE A 18 -6.50 -20.10 -1.25
N ILE A 19 -6.95 -19.26 -2.19
CA ILE A 19 -7.07 -19.62 -3.61
C ILE A 19 -6.12 -18.74 -4.44
N PRO A 20 -4.82 -19.06 -4.55
CA PRO A 20 -3.83 -18.16 -5.16
C PRO A 20 -4.13 -17.77 -6.62
N PHE A 21 -4.67 -18.69 -7.43
CA PHE A 21 -4.98 -18.42 -8.84
C PHE A 21 -6.22 -17.52 -9.04
N PHE A 22 -7.30 -17.76 -8.29
CA PHE A 22 -8.51 -16.92 -8.34
C PHE A 22 -8.46 -15.75 -7.37
N GLY A 23 -7.50 -15.74 -6.46
CA GLY A 23 -7.36 -14.78 -5.38
C GLY A 23 -7.22 -13.36 -5.91
N ILE A 24 -6.57 -13.21 -7.05
CA ILE A 24 -6.51 -11.96 -7.82
C ILE A 24 -7.90 -11.39 -8.12
N PHE A 25 -8.80 -12.20 -8.68
CA PHE A 25 -10.16 -11.78 -9.05
C PHE A 25 -11.01 -11.53 -7.81
N ILE A 26 -10.93 -12.46 -6.84
CA ILE A 26 -11.64 -12.38 -5.57
C ILE A 26 -11.21 -11.14 -4.78
N SER A 27 -9.93 -10.78 -4.81
CA SER A 27 -9.37 -9.62 -4.14
C SER A 27 -9.81 -8.32 -4.81
N GLY A 28 -9.90 -8.28 -6.13
CA GLY A 28 -10.52 -7.16 -6.86
C GLY A 28 -12.00 -6.98 -6.49
N LEU A 29 -12.77 -8.08 -6.45
CA LEU A 29 -14.18 -8.06 -6.05
C LEU A 29 -14.35 -7.62 -4.57
N SER A 30 -13.49 -8.10 -3.68
CA SER A 30 -13.44 -7.69 -2.28
C SER A 30 -13.16 -6.19 -2.14
N GLY A 31 -12.20 -5.64 -2.89
CA GLY A 31 -11.92 -4.20 -2.93
C GLY A 31 -13.14 -3.38 -3.39
N PHE A 32 -13.83 -3.85 -4.43
CA PHE A 32 -15.08 -3.22 -4.90
C PHE A 32 -16.20 -3.27 -3.86
N LEU A 33 -16.39 -4.41 -3.19
CA LEU A 33 -17.38 -4.56 -2.11
C LEU A 33 -17.04 -3.70 -0.88
N SER A 34 -15.75 -3.55 -0.56
CA SER A 34 -15.26 -2.65 0.49
C SER A 34 -15.64 -1.20 0.19
N TRP A 35 -15.49 -0.79 -1.06
CA TRP A 35 -15.92 0.54 -1.50
C TRP A 35 -17.43 0.76 -1.30
N MET A 36 -18.26 -0.23 -1.66
CA MET A 36 -19.71 -0.17 -1.40
C MET A 36 -20.07 -0.23 0.10
N SER A 37 -19.14 -0.62 0.98
CA SER A 37 -19.35 -0.62 2.44
C SER A 37 -19.00 0.70 3.12
N ALA A 38 -18.62 1.75 2.38
CA ALA A 38 -18.30 3.06 2.94
C ALA A 38 -19.49 3.61 3.76
N GLY A 39 -19.26 3.92 5.04
CA GLY A 39 -20.29 4.39 5.99
C GLY A 39 -20.21 3.71 7.36
N LYS A 40 -21.29 3.09 7.83
CA LYS A 40 -21.32 2.44 9.15
C LYS A 40 -20.45 1.18 9.24
N ALA A 41 -20.12 0.57 8.10
CA ALA A 41 -19.36 -0.68 8.00
C ALA A 41 -17.90 -0.49 7.56
N THR A 42 -17.43 0.76 7.51
CA THR A 42 -16.08 1.14 7.10
C THR A 42 -14.95 0.35 7.76
N PRO A 43 -14.96 0.00 9.06
CA PRO A 43 -13.86 -0.78 9.64
C PRO A 43 -13.73 -2.20 9.04
N LEU A 44 -14.84 -2.83 8.65
CA LEU A 44 -14.82 -4.14 8.01
C LEU A 44 -14.26 -4.06 6.59
N GLY A 45 -14.71 -3.06 5.84
CA GLY A 45 -14.15 -2.75 4.52
C GLY A 45 -12.66 -2.42 4.57
N ALA A 46 -12.23 -1.64 5.57
CA ALA A 46 -10.82 -1.31 5.80
C ALA A 46 -9.98 -2.58 6.06
N ALA A 47 -10.46 -3.46 6.93
CA ALA A 47 -9.79 -4.71 7.23
C ALA A 47 -9.64 -5.60 5.98
N ALA A 48 -10.67 -5.68 5.15
CA ALA A 48 -10.63 -6.43 3.89
C ALA A 48 -9.58 -5.86 2.91
N VAL A 49 -9.50 -4.53 2.80
CA VAL A 49 -8.49 -3.86 1.96
C VAL A 49 -7.08 -4.14 2.47
N ILE A 50 -6.85 -4.07 3.78
CA ILE A 50 -5.55 -4.38 4.39
C ILE A 50 -5.17 -5.84 4.11
N ILE A 51 -6.09 -6.78 4.29
CA ILE A 51 -5.84 -8.20 4.01
C ILE A 51 -5.51 -8.39 2.53
N ASN A 52 -6.26 -7.78 1.60
CA ASN A 52 -5.96 -7.84 0.17
C ASN A 52 -4.56 -7.31 -0.16
N LEU A 53 -4.15 -6.23 0.50
CA LEU A 53 -2.83 -5.61 0.35
C LEU A 53 -1.73 -6.58 0.80
N VAL A 54 -1.89 -7.19 1.99
CA VAL A 54 -0.99 -8.23 2.49
C VAL A 54 -0.95 -9.40 1.52
N ASN A 55 -2.10 -9.85 1.04
CA ASN A 55 -2.21 -10.97 0.11
C ASN A 55 -1.44 -10.70 -1.19
N LEU A 56 -1.55 -9.49 -1.72
CA LEU A 56 -0.85 -9.05 -2.92
C LEU A 56 0.67 -9.10 -2.76
N PHE A 57 1.19 -8.66 -1.60
CA PHE A 57 2.63 -8.66 -1.32
C PHE A 57 3.16 -10.07 -1.02
N PHE A 58 2.45 -10.87 -0.23
CA PHE A 58 2.92 -12.19 0.23
C PHE A 58 2.67 -13.33 -0.75
N LEU A 59 1.61 -13.29 -1.57
CA LEU A 59 1.34 -14.35 -2.56
C LEU A 59 1.81 -14.02 -3.98
N SER A 60 2.29 -12.80 -4.23
CA SER A 60 2.91 -12.46 -5.51
C SER A 60 4.43 -12.67 -5.66
N PRO A 61 5.21 -13.36 -4.78
CA PRO A 61 6.63 -13.63 -5.04
C PRO A 61 6.88 -14.24 -6.42
N GLY A 62 6.00 -15.12 -6.89
CA GLY A 62 6.09 -15.69 -8.24
C GLY A 62 6.00 -14.63 -9.35
N TYR A 63 5.09 -13.66 -9.22
CA TYR A 63 4.96 -12.56 -10.17
C TYR A 63 6.09 -11.53 -10.03
N LEU A 64 6.60 -11.30 -8.82
CA LEU A 64 7.78 -10.48 -8.57
C LEU A 64 9.03 -11.07 -9.23
N VAL A 65 9.20 -12.40 -9.18
CA VAL A 65 10.29 -13.07 -9.89
C VAL A 65 10.15 -12.88 -11.40
N VAL A 66 8.96 -13.05 -11.97
CA VAL A 66 8.76 -12.84 -13.43
C VAL A 66 8.95 -11.38 -13.83
N THR A 67 8.53 -10.40 -13.00
CA THR A 67 8.76 -8.98 -13.26
C THR A 67 10.22 -8.56 -13.06
N SER A 68 11.00 -9.29 -12.24
CA SER A 68 12.44 -9.07 -12.08
C SER A 68 13.26 -9.48 -13.32
N ILE A 69 12.74 -10.38 -14.16
CA ILE A 69 13.38 -10.75 -15.42
C ILE A 69 13.28 -9.55 -16.36
N ASP A 70 14.41 -9.17 -16.98
CA ASP A 70 14.45 -8.11 -17.96
C ASP A 70 13.43 -8.31 -19.07
N ALA A 71 12.76 -7.22 -19.48
CA ALA A 71 11.70 -7.26 -20.49
C ALA A 71 12.12 -7.96 -21.79
N HIS A 72 13.39 -7.84 -22.20
CA HIS A 72 13.93 -8.45 -23.42
C HIS A 72 14.19 -9.96 -23.30
N MET A 73 14.25 -10.52 -22.08
CA MET A 73 14.46 -11.95 -21.85
C MET A 73 13.17 -12.70 -21.51
N ARG A 74 12.02 -12.00 -21.44
CA ARG A 74 10.75 -12.62 -21.11
C ARG A 74 10.22 -13.39 -22.31
N THR A 75 9.72 -14.59 -22.05
CA THR A 75 8.93 -15.33 -23.04
C THR A 75 7.59 -14.62 -23.29
N ALA A 76 6.93 -14.90 -24.42
CA ALA A 76 5.61 -14.32 -24.72
C ALA A 76 4.58 -14.62 -23.61
N GLU A 77 4.63 -15.82 -23.04
CA GLU A 77 3.77 -16.24 -21.93
C GLU A 77 4.06 -15.44 -20.65
N GLN A 78 5.34 -15.26 -20.31
CA GLN A 78 5.75 -14.44 -19.16
C GLN A 78 5.32 -12.98 -19.32
N SER A 79 5.41 -12.43 -20.52
CA SER A 79 4.96 -11.06 -20.81
C SER A 79 3.45 -10.91 -20.60
N LYS A 80 2.65 -11.87 -21.08
CA LYS A 80 1.19 -11.90 -20.86
C LYS A 80 0.86 -12.01 -19.37
N LEU A 81 1.60 -12.85 -18.63
CA LEU A 81 1.42 -13.02 -17.20
C LEU A 81 1.71 -11.72 -16.43
N VAL A 82 2.79 -11.01 -16.78
CA VAL A 82 3.13 -9.71 -16.20
C VAL A 82 2.07 -8.66 -16.52
N MET A 83 1.55 -8.64 -17.76
CA MET A 83 0.50 -7.71 -18.15
C MET A 83 -0.78 -7.92 -17.32
N ILE A 84 -1.22 -9.17 -17.16
CA ILE A 84 -2.38 -9.51 -16.32
C ILE A 84 -2.15 -9.08 -14.88
N TRP A 85 -0.95 -9.36 -14.33
CA TRP A 85 -0.60 -8.97 -12.98
C TRP A 85 -0.59 -7.44 -12.78
N MET A 86 0.00 -6.69 -13.71
CA MET A 86 0.02 -5.22 -13.67
C MET A 86 -1.40 -4.63 -13.76
N PHE A 87 -2.28 -5.21 -14.59
CA PHE A 87 -3.68 -4.80 -14.69
C PHE A 87 -4.42 -4.99 -13.36
N VAL A 88 -4.19 -6.11 -12.68
CA VAL A 88 -4.80 -6.42 -11.38
C VAL A 88 -4.25 -5.49 -10.30
N LEU A 89 -2.94 -5.30 -10.25
CA LEU A 89 -2.28 -4.37 -9.35
C LEU A 89 -2.86 -2.95 -9.50
N PHE A 90 -3.10 -2.52 -10.74
CA PHE A 90 -3.70 -1.21 -11.01
C PHE A 90 -5.13 -1.10 -10.47
N ILE A 91 -5.98 -2.13 -10.65
CA ILE A 91 -7.34 -2.16 -10.08
C ILE A 91 -7.28 -2.09 -8.55
N GLN A 92 -6.37 -2.83 -7.91
CA GLN A 92 -6.17 -2.84 -6.46
C GLN A 92 -5.77 -1.45 -5.94
N ILE A 93 -4.76 -0.82 -6.54
CA ILE A 93 -4.30 0.51 -6.16
C ILE A 93 -5.44 1.54 -6.34
N SER A 94 -6.21 1.42 -7.43
CA SER A 94 -7.37 2.29 -7.67
C SER A 94 -8.45 2.11 -6.60
N ALA A 95 -8.77 0.87 -6.22
CA ALA A 95 -9.74 0.57 -5.17
C ALA A 95 -9.28 1.11 -3.81
N ILE A 96 -7.99 0.95 -3.47
CA ILE A 96 -7.38 1.54 -2.27
C ILE A 96 -7.47 3.07 -2.32
N GLY A 97 -7.14 3.69 -3.45
CA GLY A 97 -7.21 5.14 -3.63
C GLY A 97 -8.62 5.69 -3.42
N VAL A 98 -9.62 5.08 -4.06
CA VAL A 98 -11.03 5.45 -3.90
C VAL A 98 -11.48 5.23 -2.45
N PHE A 99 -11.10 4.12 -1.82
CA PHE A 99 -11.40 3.86 -0.42
C PHE A 99 -10.81 4.94 0.49
N LEU A 100 -9.54 5.31 0.32
CA LEU A 100 -8.87 6.34 1.11
C LEU A 100 -9.50 7.73 0.90
N ILE A 101 -9.90 8.07 -0.33
CA ILE A 101 -10.58 9.34 -0.62
C ILE A 101 -11.95 9.37 0.05
N ASN A 102 -12.78 8.33 -0.11
CA ASN A 102 -14.09 8.26 0.54
C ASN A 102 -13.97 8.27 2.05
N PHE A 103 -12.97 7.57 2.59
CA PHE A 103 -12.66 7.59 4.01
C PHE A 103 -12.29 9.01 4.48
N ALA A 104 -11.39 9.69 3.77
CA ALA A 104 -10.99 11.06 4.11
C ALA A 104 -12.16 12.04 4.07
N LEU A 105 -13.00 11.98 3.02
CA LEU A 105 -14.20 12.82 2.89
C LEU A 105 -15.18 12.58 4.06
N SER A 106 -15.46 11.31 4.38
CA SER A 106 -16.33 10.96 5.50
C SER A 106 -15.83 11.51 6.84
N HIS A 107 -14.50 11.58 7.01
CA HIS A 107 -13.89 12.09 8.23
C HIS A 107 -13.91 13.62 8.32
N ILE A 108 -13.78 14.32 7.19
CA ILE A 108 -13.90 15.78 7.10
C ILE A 108 -15.33 16.22 7.42
N ASP A 109 -16.34 15.56 6.86
CA ASP A 109 -17.75 15.88 7.11
C ASP A 109 -18.14 15.61 8.57
N PHE A 110 -17.65 14.51 9.16
CA PHE A 110 -17.86 14.23 10.58
C PHE A 110 -17.31 15.34 11.48
N LYS A 111 -16.12 15.87 11.15
CA LYS A 111 -15.51 16.98 11.89
C LYS A 111 -16.35 18.25 11.78
N ARG A 112 -16.90 18.55 10.61
CA ARG A 112 -17.75 19.73 10.37
C ARG A 112 -19.05 19.67 11.17
N ILE A 113 -19.69 18.50 11.24
CA ILE A 113 -20.93 18.28 12.02
C ILE A 113 -20.66 18.43 13.53
N PHE A 114 -19.58 17.85 14.04
CA PHE A 114 -19.23 17.96 15.47
C PHE A 114 -18.86 19.39 15.87
N THR A 115 -18.25 20.17 14.99
CA THR A 115 -17.93 21.57 15.29
C THR A 115 -19.15 22.50 15.25
N SER A 116 -20.22 22.17 14.51
CA SER A 116 -21.36 23.08 14.33
C SER A 116 -22.45 22.94 15.40
N THR A 117 -22.67 21.74 15.95
CA THR A 117 -23.81 21.48 16.85
C THR A 117 -23.48 21.66 18.32
N THR A 118 -22.27 21.32 18.79
CA THR A 118 -22.02 21.26 20.24
C THR A 118 -21.70 22.62 20.87
N GLY A 119 -21.23 23.61 20.11
CA GLY A 119 -20.80 24.91 20.65
C GLY A 119 -21.90 25.98 20.75
N LYS A 120 -22.89 25.98 19.85
CA LYS A 120 -23.87 27.07 19.76
C LYS A 120 -25.20 26.76 20.47
N GLN A 121 -25.69 25.52 20.41
CA GLN A 121 -26.96 25.20 21.08
C GLN A 121 -26.81 25.12 22.60
N LYS A 122 -25.74 24.48 23.11
CA LYS A 122 -25.52 24.40 24.56
C LYS A 122 -25.27 25.77 25.22
N LYS A 123 -24.66 26.71 24.49
CA LYS A 123 -24.45 28.08 25.01
C LYS A 123 -25.73 28.90 25.01
N LYS A 124 -26.60 28.76 24.00
CA LYS A 124 -27.93 29.40 23.98
C LYS A 124 -28.86 28.82 25.05
N GLU A 125 -28.88 27.50 25.21
CA GLU A 125 -29.74 26.86 26.20
C GLU A 125 -29.28 27.13 27.64
N PHE A 126 -27.96 27.16 27.89
CA PHE A 126 -27.43 27.55 29.20
C PHE A 126 -27.64 29.04 29.50
N SER A 127 -27.48 29.92 28.50
CA SER A 127 -27.76 31.36 28.67
C SER A 127 -29.24 31.61 28.99
N ASN A 128 -30.15 30.95 28.27
CA ASN A 128 -31.59 31.07 28.53
C ASN A 128 -31.99 30.52 29.91
N ARG A 129 -31.34 29.44 30.38
CA ARG A 129 -31.59 28.90 31.73
C ARG A 129 -31.06 29.82 32.84
N LEU A 130 -29.90 30.44 32.66
CA LEU A 130 -29.36 31.41 33.62
C LEU A 130 -30.24 32.66 33.70
N GLU A 131 -30.74 33.12 32.56
CA GLU A 131 -31.64 34.28 32.49
C GLU A 131 -32.98 33.98 33.15
N GLN A 132 -33.51 32.76 33.02
CA GLN A 132 -34.71 32.32 33.73
C GLN A 132 -34.50 32.17 35.25
N GLN A 133 -33.36 31.63 35.71
CA GLN A 133 -33.07 31.55 37.14
C GLN A 133 -32.98 32.93 37.80
N ASN A 134 -32.29 33.89 37.17
CA ASN A 134 -32.19 35.25 37.71
C ASN A 134 -33.53 35.98 37.77
N LEU A 135 -34.48 35.66 36.87
CA LEU A 135 -35.82 36.24 36.89
C LEU A 135 -36.76 35.63 37.95
N GLU A 136 -36.50 34.40 38.39
CA GLU A 136 -37.28 33.76 39.45
C GLU A 136 -36.76 34.09 40.85
N GLU A 137 -35.45 34.32 41.00
CA GLU A 137 -34.83 34.65 42.30
C GLU A 137 -35.26 36.03 42.81
N ASP A 138 -35.50 36.99 41.91
CA ASP A 138 -35.98 38.34 42.26
C ASP A 138 -37.46 38.37 42.72
N LYS A 139 -38.20 37.27 42.54
CA LYS A 139 -39.61 37.14 42.97
C LYS A 139 -39.80 36.43 44.32
N ARG A 140 -38.75 35.85 44.91
CA ARG A 140 -38.86 35.06 46.16
C ARG A 140 -38.23 35.71 47.39
N ALA A 141 -37.92 37.00 47.34
CA ALA A 141 -37.63 37.78 48.55
C ALA A 141 -38.93 38.09 49.33
N GLN A 142 -39.55 37.07 49.92
CA GLN A 142 -40.41 37.23 51.08
C GLN A 142 -39.95 36.27 52.18
N PRO A 143 -39.86 36.73 53.44
CA PRO A 143 -39.39 35.92 54.55
C PRO A 143 -40.53 35.06 55.12
N ASP A 144 -40.10 34.08 55.92
CA ASP A 144 -40.87 33.22 56.82
C ASP A 144 -41.55 32.01 56.19
N TYR A 145 -41.15 30.80 56.61
CA TYR A 145 -41.83 30.02 57.65
C TYR A 145 -40.98 28.81 58.05
N ILE A 146 -40.86 28.62 59.38
CA ILE A 146 -40.26 27.46 60.04
C ILE A 146 -41.23 26.28 59.91
N TYR A 147 -40.81 25.17 59.30
CA TYR A 147 -41.59 23.93 59.29
C TYR A 147 -40.82 22.80 59.98
N ASN A 148 -41.43 22.24 61.02
CA ASN A 148 -40.92 21.14 61.81
C ASN A 148 -40.94 19.83 61.01
N GLN A 149 -39.81 19.11 61.02
CA GLN A 149 -39.64 17.80 60.39
C GLN A 149 -40.09 16.70 61.37
N GLU A 150 -41.21 16.06 61.06
CA GLU A 150 -41.67 14.84 61.72
C GLU A 150 -41.10 13.61 61.00
N HIS A 151 -40.29 12.83 61.73
CA HIS A 151 -39.73 11.56 61.30
C HIS A 151 -40.84 10.52 61.10
N THR A 152 -41.19 10.22 59.84
CA THR A 152 -41.91 8.98 59.49
C THR A 152 -40.91 7.93 58.99
N ALA A 153 -40.99 6.75 59.61
CA ALA A 153 -40.11 5.62 59.39
C ALA A 153 -40.23 5.09 57.95
N GLU A 154 -39.15 5.17 57.18
CA GLU A 154 -39.02 4.58 55.85
C GLU A 154 -38.89 3.05 55.94
N THR A 155 -40.01 2.36 55.97
CA THR A 155 -40.04 0.92 55.66
C THR A 155 -40.00 0.72 54.15
N GLY A 156 -38.92 0.10 53.66
CA GLY A 156 -38.96 -0.65 52.40
C GLY A 156 -38.47 0.06 51.12
N LYS A 157 -37.37 0.82 51.17
CA LYS A 157 -36.71 1.29 49.94
C LYS A 157 -36.10 0.12 49.17
N VAL A 158 -36.81 -0.31 48.14
CA VAL A 158 -36.33 -1.30 47.16
C VAL A 158 -35.06 -0.78 46.50
N THR A 159 -33.94 -1.51 46.68
CA THR A 159 -32.64 -1.04 46.19
C THR A 159 -32.60 -0.89 44.67
N PRO A 160 -31.77 0.02 44.12
CA PRO A 160 -31.68 0.26 42.68
C PRO A 160 -31.32 -1.01 41.89
N LEU A 161 -30.55 -1.90 42.52
CA LEU A 161 -30.17 -3.19 41.96
C LEU A 161 -31.36 -4.12 41.80
N SER A 162 -32.25 -4.17 42.81
CA SER A 162 -33.49 -4.94 42.75
C SER A 162 -34.39 -4.46 41.61
N LYS A 163 -34.50 -3.14 41.41
CA LYS A 163 -35.26 -2.56 40.28
C LYS A 163 -34.64 -2.94 38.93
N ALA A 164 -33.32 -2.90 38.80
CA ALA A 164 -32.62 -3.26 37.57
C ALA A 164 -32.74 -4.76 37.24
N LEU A 165 -32.69 -5.63 38.26
CA LEU A 165 -32.85 -7.08 38.08
C LEU A 165 -34.27 -7.43 37.64
N ILE A 166 -35.28 -6.85 38.29
CA ILE A 166 -36.69 -7.06 37.96
C ILE A 166 -36.99 -6.56 36.53
N TYR A 167 -36.44 -5.40 36.13
CA TYR A 167 -36.61 -4.88 34.77
C TYR A 167 -36.00 -5.78 33.69
N ARG A 168 -34.89 -6.46 34.01
CA ARG A 168 -34.21 -7.37 33.09
C ARG A 168 -34.87 -8.74 33.00
N ILE A 169 -35.47 -9.23 34.09
CA ILE A 169 -36.23 -10.49 34.12
C ILE A 169 -37.56 -10.35 33.38
N HIS A 170 -38.19 -9.16 33.39
CA HIS A 170 -39.47 -8.93 32.74
C HIS A 170 -39.39 -8.42 31.29
N GLU A 171 -38.20 -8.42 30.67
CA GLU A 171 -37.91 -8.20 29.24
C GLU A 171 -38.96 -7.39 28.46
N GLY A 172 -39.30 -6.19 28.94
CA GLY A 172 -40.09 -5.24 28.14
C GLY A 172 -41.55 -5.61 27.88
N ARG A 173 -42.19 -6.54 28.60
CA ARG A 173 -43.66 -6.68 28.56
C ARG A 173 -44.31 -5.56 29.36
N LYS A 174 -44.40 -4.38 28.76
CA LYS A 174 -44.87 -3.13 29.38
C LYS A 174 -46.39 -2.99 29.53
N GLN A 175 -47.21 -3.98 29.18
CA GLN A 175 -48.63 -3.67 28.93
C GLN A 175 -49.68 -4.23 29.89
N ASP A 176 -49.42 -5.25 30.71
CA ASP A 176 -50.57 -5.96 31.34
C ASP A 176 -50.68 -5.84 32.85
N SER A 177 -49.79 -5.11 33.53
CA SER A 177 -49.85 -5.00 34.98
C SER A 177 -50.33 -3.61 35.42
N LYS A 178 -51.63 -3.52 35.68
CA LYS A 178 -52.30 -2.38 36.35
C LYS A 178 -51.66 -2.00 37.70
N PHE A 179 -50.84 -2.88 38.27
CA PHE A 179 -50.08 -2.65 39.49
C PHE A 179 -49.05 -1.52 39.34
N TRP A 180 -48.54 -1.25 38.13
CA TRP A 180 -47.50 -0.23 37.91
C TRP A 180 -48.04 1.16 37.55
N GLN A 181 -49.33 1.33 37.29
CA GLN A 181 -49.88 2.62 36.86
C GLN A 181 -50.31 3.51 38.04
N SER A 182 -50.76 2.94 39.17
CA SER A 182 -51.31 3.74 40.27
C SER A 182 -50.29 4.48 41.13
N GLU A 183 -49.00 4.09 41.10
CA GLU A 183 -47.98 4.69 41.97
C GLU A 183 -47.06 5.69 41.26
N TYR A 184 -47.14 5.80 39.92
CA TYR A 184 -46.24 6.64 39.14
C TYR A 184 -46.89 7.89 38.55
N GLU A 185 -48.22 8.05 38.52
CA GLU A 185 -48.82 9.24 37.91
C GLU A 185 -48.63 10.54 38.72
N HIS A 186 -48.38 10.46 40.03
CA HIS A 186 -48.29 11.67 40.87
C HIS A 186 -46.88 12.22 41.11
N LYS A 187 -45.80 11.53 40.68
CA LYS A 187 -44.41 11.87 41.10
C LYS A 187 -43.46 12.30 39.98
N TRP A 188 -43.94 12.58 38.77
CA TRP A 188 -43.09 13.08 37.67
C TRP A 188 -42.97 14.61 37.59
N ARG A 189 -43.66 15.38 38.47
CA ARG A 189 -43.52 16.85 38.49
C ARG A 189 -42.35 17.40 39.31
N ASP A 190 -41.74 16.62 40.21
CA ASP A 190 -40.70 17.10 41.14
C ASP A 190 -39.29 16.50 40.91
N LEU A 191 -39.07 15.79 39.80
CA LEU A 191 -37.75 15.20 39.49
C LEU A 191 -36.77 16.14 38.78
N SER A 192 -37.09 17.44 38.65
CA SER A 192 -36.15 18.45 38.11
C SER A 192 -34.97 18.75 39.02
N ASP A 193 -35.07 18.40 40.31
CA ASP A 193 -34.15 18.88 41.34
C ASP A 193 -33.19 17.79 41.85
N ILE A 194 -33.14 16.64 41.19
CA ILE A 194 -32.10 15.64 41.47
C ILE A 194 -30.84 16.09 40.72
N PRO A 195 -29.77 16.56 41.40
CA PRO A 195 -28.50 16.82 40.75
C PRO A 195 -27.97 15.48 40.23
N PHE A 196 -28.15 15.26 38.94
CA PHE A 196 -27.51 14.17 38.24
C PHE A 196 -26.01 14.44 38.34
N ASP A 197 -25.33 13.74 39.25
CA ASP A 197 -23.87 13.74 39.35
C ASP A 197 -23.34 13.15 38.05
N GLY A 198 -23.19 14.05 37.08
CA GLY A 198 -22.69 13.80 35.74
C GLY A 198 -21.20 13.55 35.79
N SER A 199 -20.78 12.49 36.49
CA SER A 199 -19.49 11.84 36.35
C SER A 199 -19.43 11.20 34.94
N ARG A 200 -19.27 12.09 33.97
CA ARG A 200 -19.15 11.87 32.53
C ARG A 200 -17.98 10.92 32.22
N PRO A 201 -18.20 9.73 31.64
CA PRO A 201 -17.14 9.04 30.92
C PRO A 201 -17.02 9.64 29.51
N HIS A 202 -16.63 10.92 29.39
CA HIS A 202 -16.53 11.59 28.08
C HIS A 202 -15.20 12.30 27.79
N ALA A 203 -14.23 12.25 28.70
CA ALA A 203 -12.90 12.82 28.43
C ALA A 203 -11.98 11.90 27.60
N ASN A 204 -12.22 10.58 27.60
CA ASN A 204 -11.26 9.63 27.00
C ASN A 204 -11.43 9.41 25.48
N SER A 205 -12.56 9.78 24.86
CA SER A 205 -12.77 9.56 23.42
C SER A 205 -11.98 10.53 22.53
N LEU A 206 -11.70 11.75 23.01
CA LEU A 206 -10.92 12.75 22.26
C LEU A 206 -9.44 12.34 22.12
N ASN A 207 -8.89 11.65 23.11
CA ASN A 207 -7.50 11.17 23.06
C ASN A 207 -7.32 9.99 22.09
N LEU A 208 -8.35 9.17 21.89
CA LEU A 208 -8.30 8.06 20.94
C LEU A 208 -8.22 8.57 19.48
N ASN A 209 -9.02 9.58 19.14
CA ASN A 209 -9.01 10.19 17.80
C ASN A 209 -7.67 10.85 17.47
N ARG A 210 -6.98 11.46 18.46
CA ARG A 210 -5.62 12.00 18.26
C ARG A 210 -4.58 10.93 17.97
N ARG A 211 -4.66 9.76 18.63
CA ARG A 211 -3.75 8.64 18.38
C ARG A 211 -3.96 8.06 16.98
N LEU A 212 -5.22 7.91 16.56
CA LEU A 212 -5.57 7.46 15.21
C LEU A 212 -5.09 8.46 14.15
N LEU A 213 -5.28 9.77 14.34
CA LEU A 213 -4.79 10.80 13.41
C LEU A 213 -3.26 10.77 13.22
N LYS A 214 -2.50 10.51 14.28
CA LYS A 214 -1.04 10.35 14.19
C LYS A 214 -0.66 9.10 13.39
N ALA A 215 -1.35 7.98 13.61
CA ALA A 215 -1.12 6.76 12.83
C ALA A 215 -1.44 6.99 11.33
N TYR A 216 -2.54 7.69 11.02
CA TYR A 216 -2.90 8.02 9.63
C TYR A 216 -1.90 8.96 8.95
N SER A 217 -1.41 9.98 9.68
CA SER A 217 -0.38 10.89 9.19
C SER A 217 0.87 10.13 8.76
N LEU A 218 1.27 9.10 9.52
CA LEU A 218 2.44 8.26 9.24
C LEU A 218 2.25 7.40 7.99
N VAL A 219 1.07 6.81 7.81
CA VAL A 219 0.74 6.02 6.60
C VAL A 219 0.71 6.90 5.36
N ILE A 220 0.05 8.07 5.42
CA ILE A 220 -0.03 8.99 4.28
C ILE A 220 1.36 9.51 3.91
N THR A 221 2.18 9.92 4.90
CA THR A 221 3.55 10.34 4.62
C THR A 221 4.39 9.22 4.03
N SER A 222 4.24 7.97 4.51
CA SER A 222 4.91 6.82 3.90
C SER A 222 4.52 6.62 2.44
N ILE A 223 3.23 6.70 2.10
CA ILE A 223 2.75 6.58 0.71
C ILE A 223 3.32 7.72 -0.15
N LEU A 224 3.30 8.95 0.37
CA LEU A 224 3.77 10.14 -0.34
C LEU A 224 5.29 10.08 -0.57
N VAL A 225 6.06 9.58 0.40
CA VAL A 225 7.50 9.33 0.25
C VAL A 225 7.75 8.28 -0.83
N VAL A 226 7.02 7.17 -0.85
CA VAL A 226 7.16 6.17 -1.92
C VAL A 226 6.86 6.79 -3.29
N PHE A 227 5.80 7.58 -3.39
CA PHE A 227 5.44 8.29 -4.63
C PHE A 227 6.53 9.27 -5.08
N VAL A 228 7.09 10.05 -4.15
CA VAL A 228 8.18 10.99 -4.41
C VAL A 228 9.46 10.26 -4.80
N VAL A 229 9.79 9.13 -4.17
CA VAL A 229 10.96 8.32 -4.53
C VAL A 229 10.79 7.71 -5.92
N VAL A 230 9.61 7.18 -6.24
CA VAL A 230 9.28 6.68 -7.59
C VAL A 230 9.38 7.80 -8.63
N TYR A 231 8.93 9.01 -8.29
CA TYR A 231 8.98 10.18 -9.17
C TYR A 231 10.39 10.73 -9.38
N LEU A 232 11.18 10.87 -8.31
CA LEU A 232 12.54 11.44 -8.35
C LEU A 232 13.58 10.44 -8.84
N ARG A 233 13.37 9.14 -8.62
CA ARG A 233 14.28 8.06 -8.98
C ARG A 233 13.58 6.98 -9.79
N PRO A 234 13.10 7.29 -11.01
CA PRO A 234 12.51 6.30 -11.91
C PRO A 234 13.52 5.22 -12.34
N ASP A 235 14.82 5.49 -12.19
CA ASP A 235 15.93 4.54 -12.36
C ASP A 235 15.87 3.35 -11.38
N LEU A 236 15.34 3.56 -10.16
CA LEU A 236 15.16 2.49 -9.18
C LEU A 236 13.98 1.56 -9.52
N PHE A 237 13.10 1.98 -10.45
CA PHE A 237 11.91 1.25 -10.85
C PHE A 237 11.85 1.09 -12.39
N PRO A 238 12.83 0.39 -13.00
CA PRO A 238 12.94 0.27 -14.45
C PRO A 238 11.70 -0.38 -15.12
N PHE A 239 10.87 -1.08 -14.35
CA PHE A 239 9.61 -1.62 -14.85
C PHE A 239 8.55 -0.55 -15.16
N LEU A 240 8.60 0.63 -14.53
CA LEU A 240 7.67 1.75 -14.83
C LEU A 240 8.01 2.42 -16.15
N THR A 241 9.31 2.54 -16.47
CA THR A 241 9.82 3.12 -17.71
C THR A 241 9.47 2.29 -18.95
N TYR A 242 9.29 0.97 -18.79
CA TYR A 242 8.85 0.07 -19.87
C TYR A 242 7.33 0.01 -20.07
N SER A 243 6.55 0.51 -19.12
CA SER A 243 5.09 0.56 -19.28
C SER A 243 4.70 1.73 -20.19
N SER A 244 3.72 1.51 -21.07
CA SER A 244 3.16 2.51 -22.00
C SER A 244 2.74 3.83 -21.34
N VAL A 245 2.57 3.82 -20.01
CA VAL A 245 2.34 4.98 -19.14
C VAL A 245 3.44 6.04 -19.27
N TYR A 246 4.71 5.64 -19.33
CA TYR A 246 5.80 6.62 -19.52
C TYR A 246 5.78 7.20 -20.93
N SER A 247 5.37 6.44 -21.95
CA SER A 247 5.19 6.97 -23.31
C SER A 247 4.00 7.93 -23.41
N ALA A 248 2.94 7.67 -22.64
CA ALA A 248 1.76 8.52 -22.57
C ALA A 248 2.05 9.82 -21.81
N ILE A 249 2.82 9.73 -20.73
CA ILE A 249 3.28 10.87 -19.93
C ILE A 249 4.37 11.65 -20.67
N SER A 250 5.28 10.99 -21.41
CA SER A 250 6.31 11.66 -22.20
C SER A 250 5.73 12.40 -23.40
N LYS A 251 4.60 11.93 -23.96
CA LYS A 251 3.84 12.63 -25.01
C LYS A 251 3.20 13.94 -24.55
N THR A 252 2.96 14.09 -23.25
CA THR A 252 2.46 15.35 -22.66
C THR A 252 3.57 16.36 -22.38
N PHE A 253 4.85 15.98 -22.52
CA PHE A 253 5.97 16.91 -22.37
C PHE A 253 6.44 17.40 -23.75
N PRO A 254 6.78 18.70 -23.90
CA PRO A 254 7.18 19.27 -25.17
C PRO A 254 8.48 18.62 -25.68
N GLU A 255 8.49 18.23 -26.96
CA GLU A 255 9.59 17.52 -27.66
C GLU A 255 10.98 18.11 -27.41
N LYS A 256 11.07 19.41 -27.12
CA LYS A 256 12.33 20.12 -26.80
C LYS A 256 13.16 19.46 -25.68
N TYR A 257 12.54 18.78 -24.71
CA TYR A 257 13.29 18.16 -23.61
C TYR A 257 13.92 16.82 -24.02
N LEU A 258 13.26 16.07 -24.90
CA LEU A 258 13.77 14.80 -25.46
C LEU A 258 14.93 15.07 -26.43
N ASP A 259 14.81 16.09 -27.27
CA ASP A 259 15.91 16.54 -28.15
C ASP A 259 17.15 16.96 -27.36
N PHE A 260 16.97 17.63 -26.22
CA PHE A 260 18.07 18.03 -25.35
C PHE A 260 18.82 16.83 -24.77
N LEU A 261 18.10 15.79 -24.32
CA LEU A 261 18.71 14.57 -23.78
C LEU A 261 19.41 13.75 -24.87
N GLN A 262 18.81 13.65 -26.06
CA GLN A 262 19.38 12.94 -27.19
C GLN A 262 20.65 13.62 -27.72
N LYS A 263 20.66 14.96 -27.76
CA LYS A 263 21.85 15.75 -28.11
C LYS A 263 23.01 15.52 -27.13
N ARG A 264 22.74 15.49 -25.81
CA ARG A 264 23.78 15.17 -24.81
C ARG A 264 24.35 13.77 -24.95
N GLN A 265 23.52 12.77 -25.29
CA GLN A 265 24.02 11.42 -25.53
C GLN A 265 24.87 11.31 -26.79
N GLN A 266 24.55 12.06 -27.85
CA GLN A 266 25.38 12.11 -29.06
C GLN A 266 26.71 12.81 -28.80
N GLU A 267 26.71 13.92 -28.06
CA GLU A 267 27.94 14.63 -27.65
C GLU A 267 28.85 13.72 -26.79
N ALA A 268 28.28 12.91 -25.89
CA ALA A 268 29.02 11.94 -25.09
C ALA A 268 29.58 10.76 -25.92
N LYS A 269 28.91 10.35 -27.01
CA LYS A 269 29.44 9.32 -27.91
C LYS A 269 30.56 9.84 -28.81
N LEU A 270 30.46 11.10 -29.26
CA LEU A 270 31.49 11.72 -30.10
C LEU A 270 32.80 11.96 -29.34
N SER A 271 32.72 12.25 -28.04
CA SER A 271 33.93 12.41 -27.21
C SER A 271 34.66 11.08 -27.00
N ILE A 272 33.94 9.96 -26.91
CA ILE A 272 34.53 8.62 -26.78
C ILE A 272 35.17 8.17 -28.10
N SER A 273 34.53 8.41 -29.25
CA SER A 273 35.08 7.96 -30.54
C SER A 273 36.35 8.70 -30.95
N LYS A 274 36.51 9.97 -30.55
CA LYS A 274 37.75 10.73 -30.81
C LYS A 274 38.96 10.17 -30.04
N VAL A 275 38.75 9.61 -28.85
CA VAL A 275 39.83 9.00 -28.04
C VAL A 275 40.27 7.65 -28.61
N GLU A 276 39.41 6.97 -29.39
CA GLU A 276 39.70 5.65 -29.94
C GLU A 276 40.38 5.69 -31.32
N ILE A 277 40.17 6.76 -32.10
CA ILE A 277 40.78 6.93 -33.42
C ILE A 277 42.30 7.20 -33.34
N ASP A 278 42.79 7.85 -32.28
CA ASP A 278 44.24 8.08 -32.09
C ASP A 278 45.03 6.81 -31.74
N ARG A 279 44.36 5.68 -31.45
CA ARG A 279 45.03 4.41 -31.12
C ARG A 279 45.09 3.41 -32.29
N SER A 280 44.48 3.71 -33.44
CA SER A 280 44.29 2.74 -34.53
C SER A 280 45.28 2.85 -35.70
N SER A 281 46.29 3.72 -35.64
CA SER A 281 47.31 3.85 -36.70
C SER A 281 48.42 2.78 -36.57
N LYS A 282 48.10 1.50 -36.80
CA LYS A 282 49.09 0.46 -37.12
C LYS A 282 48.65 -0.38 -38.33
N PRO A 283 49.59 -0.78 -39.20
CA PRO A 283 49.29 -1.18 -40.58
C PRO A 283 48.68 -2.58 -40.71
N ILE A 284 47.83 -2.67 -41.73
CA ILE A 284 46.96 -3.78 -42.14
C ILE A 284 47.77 -4.87 -42.85
N ILE A 285 47.60 -6.14 -42.43
CA ILE A 285 48.09 -7.34 -43.14
C ILE A 285 46.90 -7.97 -43.90
N PRO A 286 47.09 -8.45 -45.14
CA PRO A 286 45.98 -8.77 -46.04
C PRO A 286 45.29 -10.10 -45.69
N LYS A 287 43.95 -10.06 -45.74
CA LYS A 287 43.05 -11.21 -45.61
C LYS A 287 43.10 -12.06 -46.86
N SER A 288 43.48 -13.33 -46.72
CA SER A 288 43.02 -14.37 -47.64
C SER A 288 42.75 -15.65 -46.87
N GLN A 289 41.60 -16.25 -47.21
CA GLN A 289 41.17 -17.61 -46.89
C GLN A 289 40.76 -17.89 -45.43
N ILE A 290 39.47 -18.17 -45.24
CA ILE A 290 38.99 -19.52 -44.91
C ILE A 290 37.45 -19.46 -44.97
N GLN A 291 36.93 -20.08 -46.02
CA GLN A 291 35.53 -20.44 -46.21
C GLN A 291 35.40 -21.90 -45.79
N ASN A 292 34.34 -22.20 -45.02
CA ASN A 292 33.81 -23.51 -44.62
C ASN A 292 33.77 -23.69 -43.09
N GLN A 293 32.63 -23.37 -42.48
CA GLN A 293 32.22 -24.02 -41.24
C GLN A 293 30.76 -24.44 -41.32
N GLN A 294 30.57 -25.73 -41.07
CA GLN A 294 29.31 -26.46 -41.08
C GLN A 294 28.48 -26.09 -39.85
N HIS A 295 27.17 -25.96 -40.07
CA HIS A 295 26.16 -25.70 -39.04
C HIS A 295 26.01 -26.90 -38.09
N TYR A 296 26.45 -26.75 -36.84
CA TYR A 296 26.00 -27.59 -35.72
C TYR A 296 25.12 -26.79 -34.77
N SER A 297 23.86 -27.19 -34.69
CA SER A 297 22.86 -26.64 -33.77
C SER A 297 23.15 -27.09 -32.35
N THR A 298 23.57 -26.16 -31.48
CA THR A 298 23.78 -26.41 -30.05
C THR A 298 22.76 -25.66 -29.21
N LYS A 299 22.06 -26.39 -28.33
CA LYS A 299 21.18 -25.83 -27.29
C LYS A 299 21.96 -24.85 -26.41
N LYS A 300 21.56 -23.58 -26.43
CA LYS A 300 22.07 -22.53 -25.53
C LYS A 300 21.64 -22.84 -24.08
N GLN A 301 22.58 -23.25 -23.24
CA GLN A 301 22.46 -23.14 -21.79
C GLN A 301 23.07 -21.80 -21.38
N THR A 302 22.21 -20.87 -20.96
CA THR A 302 22.60 -19.52 -20.56
C THR A 302 23.11 -19.54 -19.11
N TYR A 303 24.42 -19.60 -18.91
CA TYR A 303 25.04 -19.40 -17.60
C TYR A 303 25.07 -17.89 -17.28
N LYS A 304 24.07 -17.41 -16.53
CA LYS A 304 24.07 -16.06 -15.94
C LYS A 304 24.77 -16.10 -14.58
N ASN A 305 26.08 -15.91 -14.56
CA ASN A 305 26.79 -15.43 -13.38
C ASN A 305 27.93 -14.54 -13.85
N LYS A 306 27.71 -13.22 -13.84
CA LYS A 306 28.73 -12.24 -14.17
C LYS A 306 29.65 -12.07 -12.96
N VAL A 307 30.52 -13.05 -12.76
CA VAL A 307 31.62 -12.95 -11.80
C VAL A 307 32.63 -11.99 -12.41
N VAL A 308 32.80 -10.81 -11.81
CA VAL A 308 33.91 -9.93 -12.15
C VAL A 308 35.18 -10.62 -11.66
N SER A 309 35.89 -11.27 -12.59
CA SER A 309 37.16 -11.95 -12.32
C SER A 309 38.30 -10.94 -12.30
N ASP A 310 39.10 -10.91 -11.23
CA ASP A 310 40.35 -10.12 -11.12
C ASP A 310 41.50 -10.67 -11.98
N TYR A 311 41.22 -11.63 -12.87
CA TYR A 311 42.20 -12.32 -13.70
C TYR A 311 41.88 -12.15 -15.18
N TRP A 312 42.92 -11.98 -15.97
CA TRP A 312 42.88 -12.18 -17.42
C TRP A 312 43.52 -13.51 -17.78
N TYR A 313 42.91 -14.17 -18.76
CA TYR A 313 43.47 -15.33 -19.43
C TYR A 313 44.14 -14.88 -20.72
N ILE A 314 45.42 -15.22 -20.87
CA ILE A 314 46.22 -15.03 -22.07
C ILE A 314 46.31 -16.38 -22.76
N ILE A 315 45.70 -16.47 -23.93
CA ILE A 315 45.55 -17.71 -24.70
C ILE A 315 46.33 -17.55 -25.99
N GLU A 316 47.35 -18.36 -26.19
CA GLU A 316 48.16 -18.36 -27.41
C GLU A 316 47.84 -19.62 -28.20
N LEU A 317 47.47 -19.44 -29.46
CA LEU A 317 47.15 -20.52 -30.40
C LEU A 317 48.39 -20.94 -31.21
N LYS A 318 48.39 -22.18 -31.71
CA LYS A 318 49.47 -22.71 -32.55
C LYS A 318 49.67 -21.91 -33.85
N ASN A 319 48.62 -21.27 -34.36
CA ASN A 319 48.68 -20.38 -35.52
C ASN A 319 49.32 -19.00 -35.20
N GLY A 320 49.69 -18.74 -33.95
CA GLY A 320 50.27 -17.46 -33.50
C GLY A 320 49.26 -16.40 -33.03
N GLU A 321 47.96 -16.68 -33.09
CA GLU A 321 46.91 -15.79 -32.56
C GLU A 321 46.95 -15.74 -31.02
N ILE A 322 46.92 -14.53 -30.44
CA ILE A 322 46.87 -14.31 -28.99
C ILE A 322 45.53 -13.70 -28.64
N ILE A 323 44.78 -14.36 -27.76
CA ILE A 323 43.46 -13.93 -27.31
C ILE A 323 43.51 -13.59 -25.81
N LEU A 324 42.95 -12.44 -25.48
CA LEU A 324 42.80 -11.96 -24.10
C LEU A 324 41.34 -12.04 -23.70
N SER A 325 41.03 -12.79 -22.64
CA SER A 325 39.67 -12.88 -22.10
C SER A 325 39.64 -12.76 -20.59
N GLN A 326 38.55 -12.20 -20.06
CA GLN A 326 38.28 -12.09 -18.61
C GLN A 326 37.59 -13.35 -18.07
N ASP A 327 37.02 -14.18 -18.95
CA ASP A 327 36.26 -15.37 -18.57
C ASP A 327 36.61 -16.53 -19.50
N ALA A 328 37.03 -17.64 -18.90
CA ALA A 328 37.45 -18.84 -19.62
C ALA A 328 36.95 -20.08 -18.87
N VAL A 329 36.19 -20.92 -19.55
CA VAL A 329 35.71 -22.22 -19.08
C VAL A 329 36.52 -23.31 -19.76
N ILE A 330 37.30 -24.06 -18.97
CA ILE A 330 38.14 -25.14 -19.48
C ILE A 330 37.40 -26.46 -19.29
N THR A 331 37.14 -27.17 -20.39
CA THR A 331 36.59 -28.53 -20.38
C THR A 331 37.69 -29.55 -20.68
N SER A 332 37.35 -30.85 -20.79
CA SER A 332 38.31 -31.88 -21.22
C SER A 332 38.78 -31.67 -22.67
N GLU A 333 37.90 -31.18 -23.55
CA GLU A 333 38.09 -31.15 -25.01
C GLU A 333 38.44 -29.75 -25.55
N TYR A 334 37.90 -28.70 -24.96
CA TYR A 334 38.04 -27.33 -25.46
C TYR A 334 38.16 -26.29 -24.34
N VAL A 335 38.54 -25.07 -24.73
CA VAL A 335 38.47 -23.87 -23.89
C VAL A 335 37.42 -22.96 -24.50
N SER A 336 36.38 -22.66 -23.73
CA SER A 336 35.35 -21.68 -24.10
C SER A 336 35.69 -20.33 -23.50
N ILE A 337 35.73 -19.29 -24.33
CA ILE A 337 36.01 -17.92 -23.90
C ILE A 337 34.92 -16.97 -24.36
N MET A 338 34.68 -15.94 -23.56
CA MET A 338 33.86 -14.79 -23.96
C MET A 338 34.74 -13.71 -24.58
N ILE A 339 34.46 -13.34 -25.82
CA ILE A 339 35.13 -12.24 -26.53
C ILE A 339 34.47 -10.91 -26.12
N ARG A 340 35.15 -9.78 -26.33
CA ARG A 340 34.67 -8.41 -26.00
C ARG A 340 33.27 -8.08 -26.54
N ASN A 341 32.82 -8.71 -27.62
CA ASN A 341 31.49 -8.52 -28.21
C ASN A 341 30.40 -9.37 -27.53
N GLY A 342 30.74 -10.16 -26.51
CA GLY A 342 29.82 -11.07 -25.83
C GLY A 342 29.57 -12.37 -26.59
N GLU A 343 30.32 -12.66 -27.65
CA GLU A 343 30.26 -13.94 -28.35
C GLU A 343 31.15 -14.98 -27.66
N GLU A 344 30.61 -16.18 -27.52
CA GLU A 344 31.33 -17.36 -27.02
C GLU A 344 32.15 -17.96 -28.17
N ARG A 345 33.47 -18.07 -28.01
CA ARG A 345 34.35 -18.81 -28.93
C ARG A 345 34.89 -20.04 -28.23
N ARG A 346 34.72 -21.20 -28.87
CA ARG A 346 35.27 -22.48 -28.42
C ARG A 346 36.53 -22.79 -29.19
N ILE A 347 37.60 -23.11 -28.47
CA ILE A 347 38.93 -23.39 -29.01
C ILE A 347 39.29 -24.81 -28.60
N ALA A 348 39.57 -25.70 -29.57
CA ALA A 348 39.99 -27.05 -29.27
C ALA A 348 41.34 -27.03 -28.54
N LYS A 349 41.54 -27.92 -27.56
CA LYS A 349 42.81 -27.94 -26.81
C LYS A 349 44.02 -28.25 -27.67
N GLU A 350 43.83 -28.99 -28.75
CA GLU A 350 44.89 -29.28 -29.71
C GLU A 350 45.38 -28.05 -30.46
N ASP A 351 44.58 -26.98 -30.55
CA ASP A 351 44.97 -25.71 -31.17
C ASP A 351 45.69 -24.76 -30.19
N LEU A 352 45.68 -25.07 -28.90
CA LEU A 352 46.34 -24.27 -27.88
C LEU A 352 47.85 -24.51 -27.90
N LYS A 353 48.60 -23.41 -27.96
CA LYS A 353 50.05 -23.40 -27.74
C LYS A 353 50.37 -23.09 -26.27
N SER A 354 49.71 -22.09 -25.68
CA SER A 354 49.86 -21.78 -24.26
C SER A 354 48.58 -21.17 -23.65
N PHE A 355 48.36 -21.40 -22.36
CA PHE A 355 47.24 -20.84 -21.59
C PHE A 355 47.76 -20.35 -20.25
N LYS A 356 47.76 -19.02 -20.03
CA LYS A 356 48.30 -18.39 -18.82
C LYS A 356 47.25 -17.53 -18.15
N ARG A 357 47.10 -17.66 -16.83
CA ARG A 357 46.27 -16.78 -16.00
C ARG A 357 47.15 -15.68 -15.42
N LYS A 358 46.81 -14.40 -15.65
CA LYS A 358 47.51 -13.24 -15.10
C LYS A 358 46.54 -12.44 -14.21
N LYS A 359 46.94 -12.20 -12.97
CA LYS A 359 46.22 -11.31 -12.06
C LYS A 359 46.45 -9.86 -12.50
N ILE A 360 45.41 -9.04 -12.52
CA ILE A 360 45.52 -7.59 -12.79
C ILE A 360 46.19 -6.91 -11.63
#